data_AF-A0A968JSS1-F1
#
_entry.id   AF-A0A968JSS1-F1
#
_cell.length_a   1.000
_cell.length_b   1.000
_cell.length_c   1.000
_cell.angle_alpha   90.00
_cell.angle_beta   90.00
_cell.angle_gamma   90.00
#
_symmetry.space_group_name_H-M   'P 1'
#
loop_
_entity.id
_entity.type
_entity.pdbx_description
1 polymer ?
#
loop_
_entity_poly.entity_id
_entity_poly.type
_entity_poly.pdbx_seq_one_letter_code
_entity_poly.pdbx_strand_id
1 'polypeptide(L)'
;MNKPKKKIGFPMVIRPANQGSSIGVAIVNDQAALSHFEYFINRAFFREVLLVSTWQSFTPEERLQYVRNITDIRDGLGFPMDGNGQTFYHPEALLRYLNELETATGQIILESHWSEQCVIIESFIHGKEFSCIVLRNEDGSAVALPPTEIVKGSEVFDYRSKYLPGLSRKETPIKIEEHRINAIRKACAHLFDFFEFNTYARIDGFITADDTIFLNDPNTTSGMLPSSFFFHQAAEIGLNPSQFLTYIIRTSLEERIRTSANFTSYPSLLKQLDQKIEHLKTEQKSKKKIAVVLGGYSAERHISVESGRNIFEKLASSDKYQPIPIFLTGSASQHELYQLPINLLLKDNADDIRDKIKNYMQHPVIEEIKQICEPITKKYAARDVVFEPRKLTYEQIAQEVDAVFIALHGRPGEDGEIQRRLDVLNVPYNGSSADSSSLTN
;
A
#
# COMPACT_ATOMS: atom_id res chain seq x y z
N MET A 1 24.84 -5.58 -28.53
CA MET A 1 25.18 -4.64 -27.43
C MET A 1 25.35 -3.16 -27.84
N ASN A 2 25.87 -2.81 -29.04
CA ASN A 2 26.10 -1.40 -29.41
C ASN A 2 24.85 -0.53 -29.66
N LYS A 3 23.71 -1.13 -30.01
CA LYS A 3 22.49 -0.40 -30.38
C LYS A 3 21.79 0.25 -29.18
N PRO A 4 21.53 -0.45 -28.04
CA PRO A 4 21.00 0.18 -26.82
C PRO A 4 21.89 1.31 -26.30
N LYS A 5 23.20 1.08 -26.18
CA LYS A 5 24.16 2.10 -25.75
C LYS A 5 24.07 3.39 -26.57
N LYS A 6 24.01 3.28 -27.90
CA LYS A 6 23.94 4.45 -28.80
C LYS A 6 22.60 5.18 -28.77
N LYS A 7 21.50 4.49 -28.44
CA LYS A 7 20.15 5.06 -28.51
C LYS A 7 19.60 5.51 -27.15
N ILE A 8 19.97 4.83 -26.08
CA ILE A 8 19.42 5.00 -24.72
C ILE A 8 20.43 5.69 -23.81
N GLY A 9 21.72 5.33 -23.91
CA GLY A 9 22.74 5.80 -22.98
C GLY A 9 22.68 5.09 -21.63
N PHE A 10 23.35 5.66 -20.62
CA PHE A 10 23.36 5.16 -19.25
C PHE A 10 22.87 6.27 -18.29
N PRO A 11 22.20 5.92 -17.17
CA PRO A 11 21.80 4.56 -16.79
C PRO A 11 20.65 4.04 -17.68
N MET A 12 20.62 2.73 -17.93
CA MET A 12 19.49 2.07 -18.61
C MET A 12 18.83 1.04 -17.69
N VAL A 13 17.53 0.89 -17.83
CA VAL A 13 16.71 -0.07 -17.10
C VAL A 13 16.33 -1.20 -18.05
N ILE A 14 16.58 -2.43 -17.64
CA ILE A 14 16.17 -3.65 -18.33
C ILE A 14 15.05 -4.28 -17.50
N ARG A 15 13.91 -4.56 -18.12
CA ARG A 15 12.77 -5.17 -17.42
C ARG A 15 11.95 -6.09 -18.30
N PRO A 16 11.24 -7.06 -17.71
CA PRO A 16 10.20 -7.81 -18.40
C PRO A 16 9.12 -6.88 -18.97
N ALA A 17 8.48 -7.31 -20.07
CA ALA A 17 7.40 -6.55 -20.67
C ALA A 17 6.08 -6.62 -19.88
N ASN A 18 5.76 -7.77 -19.26
CA ASN A 18 4.45 -8.02 -18.66
C ASN A 18 4.49 -8.35 -17.15
N GLN A 19 5.65 -8.29 -16.50
CA GLN A 19 5.74 -8.50 -15.06
C GLN A 19 5.60 -7.21 -14.24
N GLY A 20 4.96 -7.34 -13.09
CA GLY A 20 4.88 -6.31 -12.06
C GLY A 20 5.86 -6.53 -10.91
N SER A 21 5.68 -5.77 -9.83
CA SER A 21 6.41 -5.94 -8.55
C SER A 21 7.93 -5.81 -8.64
N SER A 22 8.45 -5.19 -9.70
CA SER A 22 9.89 -4.99 -9.94
C SER A 22 10.71 -6.29 -10.06
N ILE A 23 10.06 -7.42 -10.31
CA ILE A 23 10.72 -8.71 -10.51
C ILE A 23 11.40 -8.74 -11.88
N GLY A 24 12.64 -9.24 -11.95
CA GLY A 24 13.42 -9.32 -13.18
C GLY A 24 13.94 -7.97 -13.69
N VAL A 25 13.80 -6.90 -12.91
CA VAL A 25 14.28 -5.55 -13.26
C VAL A 25 15.76 -5.41 -12.89
N ALA A 26 16.56 -4.85 -13.79
CA ALA A 26 17.96 -4.54 -13.55
C ALA A 26 18.31 -3.13 -14.05
N ILE A 27 19.24 -2.47 -13.36
CA ILE A 27 19.76 -1.16 -13.76
C ILE A 27 21.23 -1.32 -14.16
N VAL A 28 21.54 -0.92 -15.39
CA VAL A 28 22.91 -0.89 -15.91
C VAL A 28 23.41 0.55 -15.84
N ASN A 29 24.27 0.84 -14.87
CA ASN A 29 24.70 2.20 -14.54
C ASN A 29 25.77 2.76 -15.47
N ASP A 30 26.63 1.89 -16.01
CA ASP A 30 27.80 2.32 -16.78
C ASP A 30 28.24 1.27 -17.80
N GLN A 31 29.32 1.61 -18.51
CA GLN A 31 29.93 0.77 -19.52
C GLN A 31 30.51 -0.53 -18.94
N ALA A 32 31.01 -0.53 -17.71
CA ALA A 32 31.60 -1.71 -17.10
C ALA A 32 30.52 -2.76 -16.78
N ALA A 33 29.36 -2.31 -16.32
CA ALA A 33 28.20 -3.17 -16.05
C ALA A 33 27.67 -3.91 -17.30
N LEU A 34 28.04 -3.49 -18.52
CA LEU A 34 27.66 -4.22 -19.74
C LEU A 34 28.29 -5.62 -19.85
N SER A 35 29.35 -5.93 -19.12
CA SER A 35 29.88 -7.31 -19.08
C SER A 35 28.83 -8.30 -18.57
N HIS A 36 27.87 -7.83 -17.75
CA HIS A 36 26.77 -8.61 -17.20
C HIS A 36 25.44 -8.38 -17.96
N PHE A 37 25.47 -7.72 -19.12
CA PHE A 37 24.24 -7.38 -19.85
C PHE A 37 23.44 -8.63 -20.24
N GLU A 38 24.11 -9.69 -20.69
CA GLU A 38 23.45 -10.96 -21.02
C GLU A 38 22.78 -11.59 -19.79
N TYR A 39 23.43 -11.53 -18.63
CA TYR A 39 22.85 -11.97 -17.37
C TYR A 39 21.57 -11.18 -17.02
N PHE A 40 21.59 -9.85 -17.13
CA PHE A 40 20.40 -9.03 -16.87
C PHE A 40 19.26 -9.31 -17.86
N ILE A 41 19.57 -9.56 -19.13
CA ILE A 41 18.58 -9.94 -20.14
C ILE A 41 17.97 -11.30 -19.81
N ASN A 42 18.79 -12.29 -19.49
CA ASN A 42 18.30 -13.62 -19.11
C ASN A 42 17.43 -13.54 -17.86
N ARG A 43 17.83 -12.76 -16.85
CA ARG A 43 16.99 -12.50 -15.67
C ARG A 43 15.65 -11.86 -16.01
N ALA A 44 15.61 -10.88 -16.92
CA ALA A 44 14.35 -10.27 -17.36
C ALA A 44 13.47 -11.25 -18.17
N PHE A 45 14.06 -12.30 -18.75
CA PHE A 45 13.34 -13.41 -19.37
C PHE A 45 12.95 -14.53 -18.40
N PHE A 46 13.31 -14.44 -17.12
CA PHE A 46 13.20 -15.53 -16.16
C PHE A 46 13.91 -16.80 -16.66
N ARG A 47 15.14 -16.59 -17.12
CA ARG A 47 16.07 -17.61 -17.56
C ARG A 47 17.36 -17.52 -16.76
N GLU A 48 17.86 -18.67 -16.35
CA GLU A 48 19.16 -18.80 -15.71
C GLU A 48 20.04 -19.73 -16.56
N VAL A 49 21.28 -19.30 -16.82
CA VAL A 49 22.26 -20.10 -17.56
C VAL A 49 23.33 -20.55 -16.58
N LEU A 50 23.31 -21.84 -16.24
CA LEU A 50 24.26 -22.45 -15.33
C LEU A 50 25.31 -23.23 -16.12
N LEU A 51 26.58 -22.82 -16.04
CA LEU A 51 27.68 -23.62 -16.58
C LEU A 51 27.88 -24.85 -15.69
N VAL A 52 27.98 -26.04 -16.31
CA VAL A 52 28.20 -27.29 -15.57
C VAL A 52 29.51 -27.24 -14.78
N SER A 53 30.55 -26.61 -15.35
CA SER A 53 31.83 -26.39 -14.67
C SER A 53 31.70 -25.52 -13.41
N THR A 54 30.80 -24.54 -13.42
CA THR A 54 30.52 -23.70 -12.25
C THR A 54 29.82 -24.52 -11.17
N TRP A 55 28.83 -25.32 -11.54
CA TRP A 55 28.14 -26.22 -10.60
C TRP A 55 29.09 -27.25 -9.97
N GLN A 56 30.00 -27.82 -10.77
CA GLN A 56 31.03 -28.75 -10.31
C GLN A 56 31.99 -28.10 -9.31
N SER A 57 32.26 -26.79 -9.44
CA SER A 57 33.13 -26.06 -8.53
C SER A 57 32.50 -25.75 -7.17
N PHE A 58 31.17 -25.85 -7.05
CA PHE A 58 30.46 -25.54 -5.82
C PHE A 58 30.62 -26.62 -4.75
N THR A 59 30.78 -26.19 -3.50
CA THR A 59 30.63 -27.05 -2.32
C THR A 59 29.19 -27.52 -2.14
N PRO A 60 28.94 -28.58 -1.35
CA PRO A 60 27.57 -29.01 -1.04
C PRO A 60 26.68 -27.89 -0.47
N GLU A 61 27.24 -27.03 0.38
CA GLU A 61 26.54 -25.87 0.95
C GLU A 61 26.20 -24.82 -0.12
N GLU A 62 27.14 -24.53 -1.02
CA GLU A 62 26.94 -23.59 -2.14
C GLU A 62 25.89 -24.09 -3.12
N ARG A 63 25.87 -25.39 -3.44
CA ARG A 63 24.84 -26.02 -4.27
C ARG A 63 23.45 -25.86 -3.66
N LEU A 64 23.33 -26.09 -2.35
CA LEU A 64 22.07 -25.92 -1.63
C LEU A 64 21.62 -24.46 -1.64
N GLN A 65 22.54 -23.52 -1.40
CA GLN A 65 22.24 -22.10 -1.40
C GLN A 65 21.84 -21.60 -2.80
N TYR A 66 22.50 -22.07 -3.85
CA TYR A 66 22.14 -21.77 -5.23
C TYR A 66 20.71 -22.21 -5.53
N VAL A 67 20.35 -23.46 -5.20
CA VAL A 67 18.99 -23.97 -5.39
C VAL A 67 17.97 -23.17 -4.57
N ARG A 68 18.29 -22.75 -3.35
CA ARG A 68 17.42 -21.87 -2.57
C ARG A 68 17.21 -20.51 -3.25
N ASN A 69 18.27 -19.89 -3.76
CA ASN A 69 18.20 -18.58 -4.40
C ASN A 69 17.40 -18.64 -5.70
N ILE A 70 17.67 -19.61 -6.57
CA ILE A 70 17.00 -19.72 -7.88
C ILE A 70 15.51 -20.09 -7.73
N THR A 71 15.13 -20.74 -6.63
CA THR A 71 13.73 -21.14 -6.38
C THR A 71 12.92 -20.07 -5.65
N ASP A 72 13.56 -19.02 -5.13
CA ASP A 72 12.85 -17.86 -4.58
C ASP A 72 12.25 -17.04 -5.73
N ILE A 73 10.93 -16.89 -5.78
CA ILE A 73 10.25 -16.13 -6.85
C ILE A 73 10.58 -14.64 -6.84
N ARG A 74 11.09 -14.11 -5.72
CA ARG A 74 11.43 -12.68 -5.60
C ARG A 74 12.72 -12.34 -6.34
N ASP A 75 13.68 -13.27 -6.31
CA ASP A 75 15.04 -13.06 -6.78
C ASP A 75 15.45 -14.00 -7.92
N GLY A 76 14.82 -15.17 -8.02
CA GLY A 76 15.10 -16.24 -8.98
C GLY A 76 13.94 -16.52 -9.93
N LEU A 77 13.78 -17.79 -10.31
CA LEU A 77 12.83 -18.27 -11.31
C LEU A 77 11.49 -18.72 -10.70
N GLY A 78 11.51 -19.17 -9.44
CA GLY A 78 10.37 -19.83 -8.82
C GLY A 78 10.04 -21.18 -9.46
N PHE A 79 8.93 -21.80 -9.03
CA PHE A 79 8.41 -23.02 -9.65
C PHE A 79 7.03 -22.79 -10.29
N PRO A 80 6.64 -23.61 -11.27
CA PRO A 80 7.45 -24.64 -11.93
C PRO A 80 8.51 -24.06 -12.88
N MET A 81 9.60 -24.81 -13.07
CA MET A 81 10.68 -24.44 -14.01
C MET A 81 11.11 -25.63 -14.85
N ASP A 82 11.54 -25.36 -16.07
CA ASP A 82 12.08 -26.37 -16.99
C ASP A 82 13.61 -26.32 -17.00
N GLY A 83 14.23 -27.49 -17.13
CA GLY A 83 15.66 -27.65 -17.41
C GLY A 83 15.86 -28.81 -18.37
N ASN A 84 16.41 -28.50 -19.56
CA ASN A 84 16.78 -29.48 -20.58
C ASN A 84 15.65 -30.47 -20.97
N GLY A 85 14.41 -29.98 -21.04
CA GLY A 85 13.23 -30.77 -21.41
C GLY A 85 12.53 -31.50 -20.26
N GLN A 86 12.99 -31.31 -19.01
CA GLN A 86 12.34 -31.81 -17.80
C GLN A 86 11.78 -30.65 -16.97
N THR A 87 10.56 -30.82 -16.45
CA THR A 87 9.95 -29.86 -15.51
C THR A 87 10.22 -30.24 -14.06
N PHE A 88 10.60 -29.25 -13.26
CA PHE A 88 10.83 -29.36 -11.82
C PHE A 88 9.74 -28.60 -11.06
N TYR A 89 9.25 -29.21 -10.00
CA TYR A 89 8.22 -28.64 -9.11
C TYR A 89 8.72 -28.46 -7.66
N HIS A 90 9.92 -28.96 -7.36
CA HIS A 90 10.44 -29.00 -6.00
C HIS A 90 11.96 -28.79 -5.97
N PRO A 91 12.52 -28.04 -4.99
CA PRO A 91 13.96 -27.78 -4.88
C PRO A 91 14.80 -29.06 -4.86
N GLU A 92 14.35 -30.10 -4.15
CA GLU A 92 15.10 -31.37 -4.06
C GLU A 92 15.18 -32.11 -5.40
N ALA A 93 14.13 -32.03 -6.22
CA ALA A 93 14.14 -32.67 -7.54
C ALA A 93 15.14 -31.96 -8.47
N LEU A 94 15.16 -30.63 -8.43
CA LEU A 94 16.15 -29.83 -9.15
C LEU A 94 17.57 -30.13 -8.66
N LEU A 95 17.78 -30.14 -7.34
CA LEU A 95 19.10 -30.42 -6.76
C LEU A 95 19.61 -31.81 -7.15
N ARG A 96 18.74 -32.83 -7.10
CA ARG A 96 19.08 -34.19 -7.53
C ARG A 96 19.50 -34.21 -9.00
N TYR A 97 18.69 -33.62 -9.86
CA TYR A 97 18.99 -33.50 -11.30
C TYR A 97 20.32 -32.80 -11.57
N LEU A 98 20.58 -31.66 -10.92
CA LEU A 98 21.83 -30.93 -11.09
C LEU A 98 23.05 -31.74 -10.60
N ASN A 99 22.90 -32.52 -9.54
CA ASN A 99 23.96 -33.41 -9.05
C ASN A 99 24.20 -34.62 -9.97
N GLU A 100 23.19 -35.11 -10.68
CA GLU A 100 23.35 -36.18 -11.69
C GLU A 100 24.19 -35.73 -12.89
N LEU A 101 24.31 -34.42 -13.11
CA LEU A 101 25.09 -33.81 -14.19
C LEU A 101 26.58 -33.62 -13.87
N GLU A 102 27.09 -34.24 -12.80
CA GLU A 102 28.50 -34.11 -12.38
C GLU A 102 29.52 -34.53 -13.44
N THR A 103 29.15 -35.35 -14.42
CA THR A 103 30.03 -35.79 -15.52
C THR A 103 29.74 -35.10 -16.85
N ALA A 104 28.72 -34.24 -16.92
CA ALA A 104 28.35 -33.54 -18.13
C ALA A 104 29.31 -32.36 -18.44
N THR A 105 29.22 -31.84 -19.66
CA THR A 105 29.93 -30.62 -20.07
C THR A 105 28.95 -29.67 -20.76
N GLY A 106 29.25 -28.38 -20.75
CA GLY A 106 28.41 -27.34 -21.36
C GLY A 106 27.63 -26.52 -20.35
N GLN A 107 26.42 -26.13 -20.73
CA GLN A 107 25.54 -25.26 -19.94
C GLN A 107 24.15 -25.84 -19.85
N ILE A 108 23.49 -25.57 -18.73
CA ILE A 108 22.08 -25.88 -18.48
C ILE A 108 21.34 -24.56 -18.53
N ILE A 109 20.23 -24.53 -19.27
CA ILE A 109 19.32 -23.40 -19.27
C ILE A 109 18.12 -23.82 -18.41
N LEU A 110 17.89 -23.06 -17.35
CA LEU A 110 16.72 -23.19 -16.49
C LEU A 110 15.77 -22.04 -16.83
N GLU A 111 14.50 -22.36 -17.06
CA GLU A 111 13.49 -21.38 -17.47
C GLU A 111 12.24 -21.50 -16.62
N SER A 112 11.72 -20.37 -16.13
CA SER A 112 10.44 -20.37 -15.44
C SER A 112 9.30 -20.65 -16.41
N HIS A 113 8.25 -21.33 -15.95
CA HIS A 113 6.98 -21.39 -16.68
C HIS A 113 6.29 -20.03 -16.77
N TRP A 114 6.72 -19.07 -15.94
CA TRP A 114 6.31 -17.68 -15.97
C TRP A 114 7.27 -16.79 -16.78
N SER A 115 8.02 -17.40 -17.70
CA SER A 115 8.96 -16.70 -18.58
C SER A 115 8.28 -15.67 -19.48
N GLU A 116 9.11 -14.78 -20.00
CA GLU A 116 8.68 -13.65 -20.81
C GLU A 116 9.12 -13.82 -22.26
N GLN A 117 8.35 -13.25 -23.17
CA GLN A 117 8.68 -13.27 -24.61
C GLN A 117 9.30 -11.95 -25.07
N CYS A 118 9.15 -10.90 -24.27
CA CYS A 118 9.62 -9.57 -24.59
C CYS A 118 10.30 -8.93 -23.37
N VAL A 119 11.44 -8.31 -23.61
CA VAL A 119 12.18 -7.50 -22.64
C VAL A 119 12.26 -6.07 -23.16
N ILE A 120 12.00 -5.13 -22.27
CA ILE A 120 12.05 -3.70 -22.53
C ILE A 120 13.38 -3.17 -21.99
N ILE A 121 14.03 -2.33 -22.78
CA ILE A 121 15.22 -1.57 -22.38
C ILE A 121 14.87 -0.10 -22.53
N GLU A 122 14.88 0.63 -21.43
CA GLU A 122 14.47 2.02 -21.34
C GLU A 122 15.55 2.88 -20.66
N SER A 123 15.53 4.19 -20.92
CA SER A 123 16.42 5.12 -20.23
C SER A 123 15.99 5.26 -18.78
N PHE A 124 16.96 5.34 -17.86
CA PHE A 124 16.66 5.68 -16.48
C PHE A 124 16.12 7.11 -16.37
N ILE A 125 14.99 7.28 -15.67
CA ILE A 125 14.36 8.58 -15.49
C ILE A 125 14.80 9.17 -14.14
N HIS A 126 15.48 10.31 -14.19
CA HIS A 126 15.86 11.06 -13.00
C HIS A 126 14.73 12.02 -12.61
N GLY A 127 14.01 11.70 -11.55
CA GLY A 127 12.90 12.52 -11.06
C GLY A 127 12.35 12.00 -9.74
N LYS A 128 11.31 12.68 -9.23
CA LYS A 128 10.54 12.18 -8.09
C LYS A 128 9.56 11.12 -8.59
N GLU A 129 9.64 9.92 -8.02
CA GLU A 129 8.69 8.85 -8.27
C GLU A 129 7.39 9.11 -7.50
N PHE A 130 6.26 8.99 -8.19
CA PHE A 130 4.94 9.12 -7.59
C PHE A 130 4.03 7.96 -7.97
N SER A 131 3.02 7.75 -7.13
CA SER A 131 1.88 6.89 -7.40
C SER A 131 0.59 7.70 -7.29
N CYS A 132 -0.33 7.56 -8.25
CA CYS A 132 -1.60 8.29 -8.26
C CYS A 132 -2.76 7.33 -8.52
N ILE A 133 -3.71 7.28 -7.59
CA ILE A 133 -4.97 6.56 -7.78
C ILE A 133 -5.92 7.41 -8.59
N VAL A 134 -6.42 6.86 -9.69
CA VAL A 134 -7.49 7.45 -10.49
C VAL A 134 -8.75 6.62 -10.31
N LEU A 135 -9.88 7.30 -10.13
CA LEU A 135 -11.19 6.72 -9.88
C LEU A 135 -12.18 7.13 -10.95
N ARG A 136 -13.11 6.24 -11.27
CA ARG A 136 -14.29 6.55 -12.09
C ARG A 136 -15.44 7.03 -11.22
N ASN A 137 -15.87 8.26 -11.44
CA ASN A 137 -17.07 8.83 -10.81
C ASN A 137 -18.34 8.19 -11.38
N GLU A 138 -19.43 8.28 -10.61
CA GLU A 138 -20.74 7.75 -11.02
C GLU A 138 -21.32 8.49 -12.24
N ASP A 139 -20.88 9.72 -12.50
CA ASP A 139 -21.23 10.48 -13.71
C ASP A 139 -20.40 10.08 -14.94
N GLY A 140 -19.48 9.11 -14.78
CA GLY A 140 -18.58 8.62 -15.82
C GLY A 140 -17.28 9.41 -15.96
N SER A 141 -17.08 10.53 -15.25
CA SER A 141 -15.82 11.28 -15.28
C SER A 141 -14.71 10.56 -14.51
N ALA A 142 -13.44 10.87 -14.81
CA ALA A 142 -12.29 10.36 -14.07
C ALA A 142 -11.75 11.42 -13.10
N VAL A 143 -11.43 11.01 -11.87
CA VAL A 143 -10.80 11.87 -10.87
C VAL A 143 -9.50 11.23 -10.35
N ALA A 144 -8.42 11.99 -10.41
CA ALA A 144 -7.13 11.62 -9.84
C ALA A 144 -7.01 12.14 -8.40
N LEU A 145 -6.79 11.23 -7.46
CA LEU A 145 -6.51 11.50 -6.05
C LEU A 145 -5.10 12.11 -5.87
N PRO A 146 -4.75 12.62 -4.66
CA PRO A 146 -3.48 13.31 -4.48
C PRO A 146 -2.31 12.34 -4.69
N PRO A 147 -1.38 12.60 -5.64
CA PRO A 147 -0.25 11.72 -5.88
C PRO A 147 0.66 11.63 -4.65
N THR A 148 1.13 10.41 -4.36
CA THR A 148 2.01 10.11 -3.23
C THR A 148 3.45 9.94 -3.71
N GLU A 149 4.41 10.62 -3.09
CA GLU A 149 5.85 10.40 -3.31
C GLU A 149 6.33 9.15 -2.59
N ILE A 150 7.14 8.35 -3.28
CA ILE A 150 7.85 7.21 -2.68
C ILE A 150 9.25 7.68 -2.29
N VAL A 151 9.44 8.04 -1.02
CA VAL A 151 10.75 8.45 -0.51
C VAL A 151 11.56 7.19 -0.19
N LYS A 152 12.52 6.87 -1.05
CA LYS A 152 13.43 5.73 -0.86
C LYS A 152 14.50 6.08 0.15
N GLY A 153 14.76 5.17 1.09
CA GLY A 153 16.01 5.17 1.85
C GLY A 153 17.22 4.97 0.94
N SER A 154 18.42 5.23 1.45
CA SER A 154 19.69 5.21 0.69
C SER A 154 20.10 3.85 0.11
N GLU A 155 19.34 2.77 0.34
CA GLU A 155 19.67 1.43 -0.15
C GLU A 155 18.54 0.83 -1.00
N VAL A 156 18.83 0.75 -2.31
CA VAL A 156 18.40 -0.23 -3.31
C VAL A 156 16.90 -0.38 -3.59
N PHE A 157 16.58 -0.33 -4.89
CA PHE A 157 15.31 -0.75 -5.48
C PHE A 157 15.13 -2.26 -5.28
N ASP A 158 14.53 -2.68 -4.18
CA ASP A 158 14.17 -4.08 -3.92
C ASP A 158 12.66 -4.19 -3.67
N TYR A 159 12.05 -5.26 -4.16
CA TYR A 159 10.74 -5.76 -3.75
C TYR A 159 10.55 -5.67 -2.23
N ARG A 160 11.59 -6.04 -1.45
CA ARG A 160 11.57 -5.96 0.02
C ARG A 160 11.29 -4.54 0.53
N SER A 161 11.88 -3.52 -0.08
CA SER A 161 11.71 -2.11 0.33
C SER A 161 10.31 -1.53 0.05
N LYS A 162 9.57 -2.11 -0.90
CA LYS A 162 8.20 -1.66 -1.27
C LYS A 162 7.11 -2.23 -0.34
N TYR A 163 7.36 -3.35 0.34
CA TYR A 163 6.33 -4.09 1.09
C TYR A 163 6.66 -4.34 2.57
N LEU A 164 7.90 -4.12 3.02
CA LEU A 164 8.25 -4.21 4.44
C LEU A 164 7.93 -2.91 5.19
N PRO A 165 7.17 -2.97 6.30
CA PRO A 165 6.87 -1.79 7.12
C PRO A 165 8.15 -1.10 7.60
N GLY A 166 8.23 0.22 7.44
CA GLY A 166 9.31 1.07 8.00
C GLY A 166 10.50 1.37 7.09
N LEU A 167 10.60 0.80 5.88
CA LEU A 167 11.74 1.01 4.97
C LEU A 167 11.53 2.11 3.90
N SER A 168 10.28 2.44 3.56
CA SER A 168 9.96 3.54 2.63
C SER A 168 8.93 4.48 3.24
N ARG A 169 9.20 5.78 3.19
CA ARG A 169 8.30 6.81 3.71
C ARG A 169 7.41 7.33 2.58
N LYS A 170 6.11 7.39 2.84
CA LYS A 170 5.11 7.88 1.87
C LYS A 170 4.72 9.30 2.21
N GLU A 171 4.87 10.21 1.25
CA GLU A 171 4.43 11.60 1.42
C GLU A 171 3.26 11.89 0.48
N THR A 172 2.09 12.14 1.06
CA THR A 172 0.86 12.50 0.35
C THR A 172 0.39 13.87 0.82
N PRO A 173 0.20 14.86 -0.08
CA PRO A 173 0.63 14.80 -1.49
C PRO A 173 2.17 14.84 -1.58
N ILE A 174 2.70 14.45 -2.73
CA ILE A 174 4.11 14.64 -3.10
C ILE A 174 4.58 16.08 -2.83
N LYS A 175 5.79 16.24 -2.30
CA LYS A 175 6.34 17.56 -1.91
C LYS A 175 6.91 18.30 -3.12
N ILE A 176 6.04 18.93 -3.90
CA ILE A 176 6.33 19.79 -5.06
C ILE A 176 5.27 20.91 -5.16
N GLU A 177 5.46 21.85 -6.07
CA GLU A 177 4.55 22.98 -6.30
C GLU A 177 3.14 22.53 -6.73
N GLU A 178 2.11 23.24 -6.27
CA GLU A 178 0.69 22.87 -6.50
C GLU A 178 0.33 22.68 -7.97
N HIS A 179 0.83 23.55 -8.85
CA HIS A 179 0.56 23.46 -10.28
C HIS A 179 1.12 22.16 -10.90
N ARG A 180 2.22 21.62 -10.35
CA ARG A 180 2.83 20.36 -10.77
C ARG A 180 2.05 19.15 -10.26
N ILE A 181 1.56 19.21 -9.02
CA ILE A 181 0.65 18.20 -8.48
C ILE A 181 -0.60 18.09 -9.37
N ASN A 182 -1.17 19.24 -9.74
CA ASN A 182 -2.33 19.29 -10.63
C ASN A 182 -2.01 18.85 -12.07
N ALA A 183 -0.80 19.10 -12.58
CA ALA A 183 -0.35 18.57 -13.86
C ALA A 183 -0.27 17.03 -13.85
N ILE A 184 0.29 16.43 -12.79
CA ILE A 184 0.31 14.97 -12.59
C ILE A 184 -1.11 14.41 -12.58
N ARG A 185 -2.01 14.99 -11.76
CA ARG A 185 -3.41 14.55 -11.66
C ARG A 185 -4.11 14.55 -13.03
N LYS A 186 -3.95 15.63 -13.80
CA LYS A 186 -4.53 15.74 -15.15
C LYS A 186 -3.94 14.70 -16.11
N ALA A 187 -2.62 14.49 -16.09
CA ALA A 187 -1.96 13.49 -16.92
C ALA A 187 -2.44 12.06 -16.60
N CYS A 188 -2.55 11.71 -15.31
CA CYS A 188 -3.07 10.43 -14.86
C CYS A 188 -4.54 10.22 -15.25
N ALA A 189 -5.41 11.22 -15.05
CA ALA A 189 -6.81 11.13 -15.45
C ALA A 189 -6.96 10.98 -16.98
N HIS A 190 -6.17 11.71 -17.76
CA HIS A 190 -6.17 11.57 -19.22
C HIS A 190 -5.70 10.18 -19.67
N LEU A 191 -4.64 9.63 -19.07
CA LEU A 191 -4.19 8.26 -19.35
C LEU A 191 -5.28 7.23 -19.03
N PHE A 192 -5.98 7.44 -17.92
CA PHE A 192 -7.06 6.56 -17.45
C PHE A 192 -8.20 6.47 -18.46
N ASP A 193 -8.62 7.61 -19.00
CA ASP A 193 -9.64 7.66 -20.05
C ASP A 193 -9.11 7.15 -21.40
N PHE A 194 -7.86 7.47 -21.77
CA PHE A 194 -7.25 7.02 -23.02
C PHE A 194 -7.18 5.49 -23.14
N PHE A 195 -6.86 4.80 -22.05
CA PHE A 195 -6.84 3.32 -22.00
C PHE A 195 -8.18 2.69 -21.59
N GLU A 196 -9.25 3.50 -21.48
CA GLU A 196 -10.60 3.04 -21.13
C GLU A 196 -10.65 2.22 -19.82
N PHE A 197 -9.85 2.60 -18.82
CA PHE A 197 -9.96 1.94 -17.52
C PHE A 197 -11.36 2.17 -16.92
N ASN A 198 -11.93 1.10 -16.37
CA ASN A 198 -13.32 1.11 -15.91
C ASN A 198 -13.47 1.75 -14.53
N THR A 199 -12.99 1.09 -13.48
CA THR A 199 -13.34 1.43 -12.09
C THR A 199 -12.30 2.31 -11.40
N TYR A 200 -11.04 1.86 -11.42
CA TYR A 200 -9.91 2.56 -10.84
C TYR A 200 -8.61 2.04 -11.46
N ALA A 201 -7.54 2.82 -11.33
CA ALA A 201 -6.19 2.38 -11.64
C ALA A 201 -5.21 3.09 -10.71
N ARG A 202 -4.10 2.42 -10.37
CA ARG A 202 -2.94 3.07 -9.78
C ARG A 202 -1.94 3.36 -10.89
N ILE A 203 -1.67 4.63 -11.15
CA ILE A 203 -0.74 5.05 -12.19
C ILE A 203 0.55 5.50 -11.51
N ASP A 204 1.61 4.75 -11.75
CA ASP A 204 2.94 5.04 -11.25
C ASP A 204 3.74 5.82 -12.31
N GLY A 205 4.52 6.80 -11.88
CA GLY A 205 5.23 7.70 -12.79
C GLY A 205 6.36 8.50 -12.13
N PHE A 206 6.98 9.35 -12.94
CA PHE A 206 8.06 10.24 -12.52
C PHE A 206 7.76 11.66 -12.97
N ILE A 207 8.08 12.63 -12.12
CA ILE A 207 8.17 14.03 -12.50
C ILE A 207 9.62 14.49 -12.40
N THR A 208 10.14 15.04 -13.50
CA THR A 208 11.53 15.51 -13.60
C THR A 208 11.65 16.97 -13.17
N ALA A 209 12.89 17.47 -13.00
CA ALA A 209 13.15 18.83 -12.57
C ALA A 209 12.68 19.91 -13.57
N ASP A 210 12.58 19.55 -14.86
CA ASP A 210 12.08 20.37 -15.97
C ASP A 210 10.56 20.20 -16.21
N ASP A 211 9.83 19.67 -15.23
CA ASP A 211 8.37 19.48 -15.27
C ASP A 211 7.84 18.49 -16.29
N THR A 212 8.73 17.68 -16.89
CA THR A 212 8.32 16.57 -17.74
C THR A 212 7.74 15.44 -16.88
N ILE A 213 6.52 15.01 -17.22
CA ILE A 213 5.81 13.92 -16.54
C ILE A 213 5.92 12.65 -17.39
N PHE A 214 6.49 11.60 -16.81
CA PHE A 214 6.54 10.26 -17.39
C PHE A 214 5.56 9.35 -16.66
N LEU A 215 4.57 8.82 -17.37
CA LEU A 215 3.65 7.81 -16.84
C LEU A 215 4.19 6.44 -17.26
N ASN A 216 4.62 5.63 -16.30
CA ASN A 216 5.36 4.41 -16.57
C ASN A 216 4.47 3.17 -16.51
N ASP A 217 3.75 3.00 -15.39
CA ASP A 217 3.12 1.72 -15.07
C ASP A 217 1.68 1.90 -14.55
N PRO A 218 0.66 1.78 -15.42
CA PRO A 218 -0.72 1.74 -15.00
C PRO A 218 -1.08 0.35 -14.47
N ASN A 219 -1.28 0.26 -13.17
CA ASN A 219 -1.70 -0.93 -12.45
C ASN A 219 -3.24 -0.96 -12.33
N THR A 220 -3.89 -1.87 -13.06
CA THR A 220 -5.36 -2.05 -13.05
C THR A 220 -5.88 -2.73 -11.77
N THR A 221 -4.98 -3.28 -10.97
CA THR A 221 -5.24 -3.71 -9.60
C THR A 221 -4.16 -3.10 -8.69
N SER A 222 -4.57 -2.58 -7.54
CA SER A 222 -3.64 -2.05 -6.55
C SER A 222 -3.51 -3.01 -5.39
N GLY A 223 -2.40 -2.94 -4.66
CA GLY A 223 -2.27 -3.61 -3.37
C GLY A 223 -3.42 -3.21 -2.43
N MET A 224 -3.98 -4.20 -1.72
CA MET A 224 -5.17 -4.06 -0.87
C MET A 224 -4.85 -4.14 0.63
N LEU A 225 -3.57 -4.01 1.02
CA LEU A 225 -3.22 -3.82 2.42
C LEU A 225 -3.67 -2.42 2.87
N PRO A 226 -4.14 -2.21 4.11
CA PRO A 226 -4.55 -0.90 4.62
C PRO A 226 -3.47 0.19 4.46
N SER A 227 -2.20 -0.18 4.51
CA SER A 227 -1.04 0.69 4.28
C SER A 227 -0.71 0.95 2.80
N SER A 228 -1.51 0.47 1.85
CA SER A 228 -1.30 0.69 0.42
C SER A 228 -1.67 2.11 -0.02
N PHE A 229 -1.07 2.60 -1.12
CA PHE A 229 -1.44 3.89 -1.73
C PHE A 229 -2.94 4.03 -1.96
N PHE A 230 -3.61 2.91 -2.26
CA PHE A 230 -5.04 2.82 -2.51
C PHE A 230 -5.88 3.41 -1.38
N PHE A 231 -5.68 2.92 -0.16
CA PHE A 231 -6.43 3.41 1.00
C PHE A 231 -5.87 4.71 1.55
N HIS A 232 -4.56 4.93 1.49
CA HIS A 232 -3.96 6.20 1.93
C HIS A 232 -4.50 7.40 1.16
N GLN A 233 -4.57 7.32 -0.17
CA GLN A 233 -5.08 8.43 -0.98
C GLN A 233 -6.59 8.61 -0.83
N ALA A 234 -7.35 7.52 -0.71
CA ALA A 234 -8.79 7.58 -0.43
C ALA A 234 -9.08 8.20 0.96
N ALA A 235 -8.20 7.99 1.94
CA ALA A 235 -8.33 8.59 3.25
C ALA A 235 -8.13 10.12 3.24
N GLU A 236 -7.37 10.67 2.29
CA GLU A 236 -7.21 12.14 2.13
C GLU A 236 -8.54 12.82 1.72
N ILE A 237 -9.43 12.08 1.07
CA ILE A 237 -10.82 12.52 0.80
C ILE A 237 -11.81 12.06 1.87
N GLY A 238 -11.34 11.45 2.97
CA GLY A 238 -12.17 11.11 4.12
C GLY A 238 -12.89 9.76 4.06
N LEU A 239 -12.54 8.89 3.12
CA LEU A 239 -13.08 7.53 3.06
C LEU A 239 -12.19 6.56 3.84
N ASN A 240 -12.82 5.76 4.71
CA ASN A 240 -12.14 4.59 5.28
C ASN A 240 -12.13 3.41 4.30
N PRO A 241 -11.34 2.34 4.56
CA PRO A 241 -11.23 1.20 3.65
C PRO A 241 -12.58 0.56 3.29
N SER A 242 -13.48 0.34 4.24
CA SER A 242 -14.78 -0.30 3.99
C SER A 242 -15.69 0.57 3.12
N GLN A 243 -15.72 1.88 3.37
CA GLN A 243 -16.47 2.84 2.56
C GLN A 243 -15.91 2.92 1.14
N PHE A 244 -14.59 2.95 1.01
CA PHE A 244 -13.93 3.01 -0.29
C PHE A 244 -14.14 1.73 -1.10
N LEU A 245 -14.04 0.54 -0.48
CA LEU A 245 -14.38 -0.73 -1.14
C LEU A 245 -15.83 -0.77 -1.59
N THR A 246 -16.75 -0.23 -0.79
CA THR A 246 -18.18 -0.14 -1.16
C THR A 246 -18.37 0.71 -2.42
N TYR A 247 -17.70 1.86 -2.48
CA TYR A 247 -17.68 2.71 -3.68
C TYR A 247 -17.13 1.96 -4.90
N ILE A 248 -15.98 1.29 -4.77
CA ILE A 248 -15.34 0.53 -5.87
C ILE A 248 -16.24 -0.61 -6.38
N ILE A 249 -16.90 -1.35 -5.49
CA ILE A 249 -17.84 -2.41 -5.87
C ILE A 249 -19.00 -1.83 -6.65
N ARG A 250 -19.57 -0.73 -6.18
CA ARG A 250 -20.71 -0.08 -6.84
C ARG A 250 -20.34 0.47 -8.21
N THR A 251 -19.23 1.21 -8.32
CA THR A 251 -18.71 1.71 -9.60
C THR A 251 -18.40 0.56 -10.57
N SER A 252 -17.86 -0.55 -10.08
CA SER A 252 -17.64 -1.75 -10.90
C SER A 252 -18.94 -2.33 -11.47
N LEU A 253 -20.02 -2.37 -10.67
CA LEU A 253 -21.34 -2.81 -11.16
C LEU A 253 -21.88 -1.87 -12.25
N GLU A 254 -21.77 -0.55 -12.07
CA GLU A 254 -22.18 0.43 -13.09
C GLU A 254 -21.39 0.27 -14.39
N GLU A 255 -20.08 0.12 -14.30
CA GLU A 255 -19.22 -0.10 -15.47
C GLU A 255 -19.57 -1.41 -16.19
N ARG A 256 -19.89 -2.48 -15.46
CA ARG A 256 -20.34 -3.74 -16.07
C ARG A 256 -21.72 -3.63 -16.70
N ILE A 257 -22.64 -2.84 -16.15
CA ILE A 257 -23.93 -2.55 -16.80
C ILE A 257 -23.71 -1.79 -18.11
N ARG A 258 -22.75 -0.86 -18.14
CA ARG A 258 -22.44 -0.04 -19.33
C ARG A 258 -21.73 -0.83 -20.44
N THR A 259 -20.83 -1.73 -20.07
CA THR A 259 -19.90 -2.40 -21.01
C THR A 259 -20.27 -3.85 -21.33
N SER A 260 -21.12 -4.51 -20.53
CA SER A 260 -21.47 -5.91 -20.72
C SER A 260 -22.80 -6.09 -21.46
N ALA A 261 -22.87 -7.12 -22.31
CA ALA A 261 -24.12 -7.59 -22.91
C ALA A 261 -25.00 -8.42 -21.93
N ASN A 262 -24.50 -8.70 -20.72
CA ASN A 262 -25.24 -9.47 -19.71
C ASN A 262 -26.06 -8.56 -18.80
N PHE A 263 -27.31 -8.30 -19.18
CA PHE A 263 -28.16 -7.27 -18.57
C PHE A 263 -28.96 -7.72 -17.35
N THR A 264 -29.00 -9.01 -17.01
CA THR A 264 -30.02 -9.52 -16.07
C THR A 264 -29.61 -9.47 -14.60
N SER A 265 -28.33 -9.64 -14.25
CA SER A 265 -27.89 -9.72 -12.84
C SER A 265 -27.38 -8.39 -12.27
N TYR A 266 -26.58 -7.63 -13.03
CA TYR A 266 -25.91 -6.44 -12.50
C TYR A 266 -26.85 -5.31 -12.07
N PRO A 267 -27.92 -4.95 -12.81
CA PRO A 267 -28.86 -3.91 -12.37
C PRO A 267 -29.56 -4.27 -11.05
N SER A 268 -29.88 -5.54 -10.85
CA SER A 268 -30.47 -6.03 -9.60
C SER A 268 -29.47 -5.92 -8.44
N LEU A 269 -28.22 -6.33 -8.65
CA LEU A 269 -27.15 -6.21 -7.65
C LEU A 269 -26.88 -4.74 -7.29
N LEU A 270 -26.81 -3.85 -8.29
CA LEU A 270 -26.63 -2.41 -8.06
C LEU A 270 -27.77 -1.84 -7.22
N LYS A 271 -29.02 -2.15 -7.57
CA LYS A 271 -30.19 -1.72 -6.80
C LYS A 271 -30.16 -2.23 -5.36
N GLN A 272 -29.80 -3.50 -5.14
CA GLN A 272 -29.67 -4.06 -3.79
C GLN A 272 -28.56 -3.38 -3.00
N LEU A 273 -27.42 -3.09 -3.64
CA LEU A 273 -26.31 -2.40 -3.00
C LEU A 273 -26.67 -0.96 -2.62
N ASP A 274 -27.33 -0.21 -3.51
CA ASP A 274 -27.81 1.15 -3.24
C ASP A 274 -28.79 1.17 -2.06
N GLN A 275 -29.71 0.21 -1.99
CA GLN A 275 -30.60 0.06 -0.85
C GLN A 275 -29.86 -0.19 0.47
N LYS A 276 -28.81 -1.04 0.45
CA LYS A 276 -27.98 -1.31 1.63
C LYS A 276 -27.16 -0.08 2.06
N ILE A 277 -26.60 0.67 1.11
CA ILE A 277 -25.85 1.91 1.40
C ILE A 277 -26.76 2.92 2.10
N GLU A 278 -27.96 3.15 1.55
CA GLU A 278 -28.91 4.09 2.14
C GLU A 278 -29.43 3.62 3.51
N HIS A 279 -29.70 2.32 3.66
CA HIS A 279 -30.08 1.74 4.94
C HIS A 279 -29.01 1.95 6.02
N LEU A 280 -27.74 1.67 5.69
CA LEU A 280 -26.60 1.88 6.61
C LEU A 280 -26.46 3.34 7.04
N LYS A 281 -26.74 4.31 6.15
CA LYS A 281 -26.74 5.73 6.51
C LYS A 281 -27.86 6.09 7.49
N THR A 282 -29.05 5.53 7.31
CA THR A 282 -30.16 5.76 8.24
C THR A 282 -29.88 5.16 9.62
N GLU A 283 -29.26 3.98 9.68
CA GLU A 283 -28.90 3.31 10.94
C GLU A 283 -27.69 3.91 11.65
N GLN A 284 -26.93 4.80 11.00
CA GLN A 284 -25.76 5.42 11.63
C GLN A 284 -26.12 6.13 12.96
N LYS A 285 -27.34 6.66 13.09
CA LYS A 285 -27.80 7.33 14.32
C LYS A 285 -27.95 6.41 15.53
N SER A 286 -28.12 5.10 15.32
CA SER A 286 -28.31 4.13 16.41
C SER A 286 -27.02 3.41 16.81
N LYS A 287 -25.90 3.68 16.13
CA LYS A 287 -24.63 3.02 16.42
C LYS A 287 -24.04 3.55 17.73
N LYS A 288 -23.51 2.63 18.54
CA LYS A 288 -22.77 2.98 19.74
C LYS A 288 -21.43 3.59 19.36
N LYS A 289 -21.13 4.78 19.85
CA LYS A 289 -19.86 5.47 19.64
C LYS A 289 -18.79 4.89 20.55
N ILE A 290 -17.71 4.38 19.96
CA ILE A 290 -16.62 3.73 20.69
C ILE A 290 -15.33 4.50 20.44
N ALA A 291 -14.77 5.16 21.46
CA ALA A 291 -13.43 5.74 21.34
C ALA A 291 -12.39 4.61 21.32
N VAL A 292 -11.63 4.46 20.23
CA VAL A 292 -10.51 3.52 20.16
C VAL A 292 -9.24 4.29 20.49
N VAL A 293 -8.73 4.11 21.71
CA VAL A 293 -7.52 4.80 22.19
C VAL A 293 -6.29 3.99 21.80
N LEU A 294 -5.38 4.63 21.06
CA LEU A 294 -4.16 4.03 20.50
C LEU A 294 -2.98 5.01 20.60
N GLY A 295 -1.76 4.52 20.39
CA GLY A 295 -0.54 5.31 20.57
C GLY A 295 0.09 5.07 21.95
N GLY A 296 0.25 6.11 22.75
CA GLY A 296 0.96 6.07 24.02
C GLY A 296 2.33 6.74 23.97
N TYR A 297 2.93 6.90 25.14
CA TYR A 297 4.28 7.46 25.33
C TYR A 297 5.31 6.39 25.73
N SER A 298 4.93 5.11 25.75
CA SER A 298 5.82 3.99 26.02
C SER A 298 6.66 3.60 24.79
N ALA A 299 7.57 2.66 24.99
CA ALA A 299 8.30 2.00 23.91
C ALA A 299 7.37 1.18 22.98
N GLU A 300 6.20 0.78 23.47
CA GLU A 300 5.23 -0.07 22.76
C GLU A 300 4.18 0.71 21.97
N ARG A 301 4.35 2.05 21.86
CA ARG A 301 3.42 2.94 21.16
C ARG A 301 3.14 2.53 19.70
N HIS A 302 4.12 1.94 19.02
CA HIS A 302 3.94 1.44 17.66
C HIS A 302 3.01 0.21 17.61
N ILE A 303 3.16 -0.72 18.55
CA ILE A 303 2.31 -1.92 18.67
C ILE A 303 0.87 -1.51 19.03
N SER A 304 0.73 -0.49 19.87
CA SER A 304 -0.55 0.11 20.24
C SER A 304 -1.27 0.74 19.04
N VAL A 305 -0.55 1.44 18.16
CA VAL A 305 -1.12 1.96 16.91
C VAL A 305 -1.65 0.85 16.01
N GLU A 306 -0.86 -0.21 15.80
CA GLU A 306 -1.28 -1.35 14.96
C GLU A 306 -2.48 -2.09 15.54
N SER A 307 -2.49 -2.30 16.86
CA SER A 307 -3.61 -2.91 17.58
C SER A 307 -4.87 -2.05 17.46
N GLY A 308 -4.73 -0.74 17.69
CA GLY A 308 -5.82 0.24 17.58
C GLY A 308 -6.41 0.31 16.17
N ARG A 309 -5.59 0.27 15.12
CA ARG A 309 -6.05 0.23 13.72
C ARG A 309 -6.91 -0.98 13.43
N ASN A 310 -6.44 -2.17 13.79
CA ASN A 310 -7.17 -3.41 13.57
C ASN A 310 -8.54 -3.40 14.28
N ILE A 311 -8.58 -2.89 15.52
CA ILE A 311 -9.83 -2.73 16.26
C ILE A 311 -10.74 -1.69 15.59
N PHE A 312 -10.19 -0.53 15.23
CA PHE A 312 -10.93 0.51 14.51
C PHE A 312 -11.57 -0.04 13.23
N GLU A 313 -10.83 -0.77 12.41
CA GLU A 313 -11.32 -1.36 11.15
C GLU A 313 -12.46 -2.36 11.38
N LYS A 314 -12.31 -3.24 12.38
CA LYS A 314 -13.35 -4.23 12.74
C LYS A 314 -14.63 -3.56 13.23
N LEU A 315 -14.49 -2.54 14.08
CA LEU A 315 -15.63 -1.77 14.58
C LEU A 315 -16.28 -0.94 13.46
N ALA A 316 -15.49 -0.35 12.56
CA ALA A 316 -15.97 0.48 11.46
C ALA A 316 -16.77 -0.36 10.43
N SER A 317 -16.43 -1.65 10.34
CA SER A 317 -17.12 -2.62 9.50
C SER A 317 -18.37 -3.22 10.17
N SER A 318 -18.66 -2.86 11.43
CA SER A 318 -19.85 -3.32 12.15
C SER A 318 -21.05 -2.41 11.91
N ASP A 319 -22.23 -3.02 11.89
CA ASP A 319 -23.54 -2.39 11.96
C ASP A 319 -23.87 -1.79 13.34
N LYS A 320 -23.19 -2.22 14.41
CA LYS A 320 -23.49 -1.83 15.80
C LYS A 320 -22.68 -0.66 16.33
N TYR A 321 -21.47 -0.47 15.82
CA TYR A 321 -20.49 0.43 16.41
C TYR A 321 -20.05 1.52 15.43
N GLN A 322 -19.82 2.72 15.96
CA GLN A 322 -19.16 3.81 15.28
C GLN A 322 -17.84 4.09 16.02
N PRO A 323 -16.70 3.61 15.52
CA PRO A 323 -15.43 3.86 16.18
C PRO A 323 -14.95 5.29 15.93
N ILE A 324 -14.32 5.86 16.96
CA ILE A 324 -13.69 7.18 16.94
C ILE A 324 -12.22 6.98 17.31
N PRO A 325 -11.25 7.20 16.41
CA PRO A 325 -9.86 6.91 16.71
C PRO A 325 -9.27 8.04 17.55
N ILE A 326 -8.80 7.73 18.76
CA ILE A 326 -8.18 8.67 19.68
C ILE A 326 -6.70 8.33 19.83
N PHE A 327 -5.82 9.22 19.39
CA PHE A 327 -4.39 9.09 19.57
C PHE A 327 -3.98 9.70 20.91
N LEU A 328 -3.40 8.86 21.78
CA LEU A 328 -2.79 9.28 23.05
C LEU A 328 -1.30 9.54 22.85
N THR A 329 -0.81 10.67 23.35
CA THR A 329 0.63 10.98 23.43
C THR A 329 0.91 11.83 24.68
N GLY A 330 2.12 12.39 24.80
CA GLY A 330 2.53 13.21 25.94
C GLY A 330 3.41 12.44 26.92
N SER A 331 3.07 12.49 28.21
CA SER A 331 3.80 11.84 29.31
C SER A 331 2.86 11.37 30.41
N ALA A 332 3.39 10.64 31.39
CA ALA A 332 2.62 10.21 32.58
C ALA A 332 2.05 11.36 33.41
N SER A 333 2.63 12.56 33.36
CA SER A 333 2.06 13.73 34.05
C SER A 333 1.05 14.49 33.20
N GLN A 334 1.11 14.35 31.87
CA GLN A 334 0.31 15.12 30.95
C GLN A 334 -0.03 14.31 29.69
N HIS A 335 -1.20 13.67 29.74
CA HIS A 335 -1.80 13.03 28.58
C HIS A 335 -2.29 14.08 27.58
N GLU A 336 -2.00 13.85 26.31
CA GLU A 336 -2.61 14.57 25.21
C GLU A 336 -3.41 13.60 24.34
N LEU A 337 -4.67 13.94 24.09
CA LEU A 337 -5.60 13.11 23.32
C LEU A 337 -6.00 13.87 22.06
N TYR A 338 -5.92 13.20 20.91
CA TYR A 338 -6.30 13.77 19.62
C TYR A 338 -7.23 12.80 18.90
N GLN A 339 -8.43 13.25 18.52
CA GLN A 339 -9.21 12.51 17.53
C GLN A 339 -8.51 12.62 16.18
N LEU A 340 -8.23 11.47 15.58
CA LEU A 340 -7.55 11.40 14.30
C LEU A 340 -8.53 11.49 13.12
N PRO A 341 -8.21 12.25 12.06
CA PRO A 341 -8.76 11.98 10.75
C PRO A 341 -8.21 10.66 10.18
N ILE A 342 -8.94 10.03 9.26
CA ILE A 342 -8.59 8.70 8.71
C ILE A 342 -7.22 8.70 8.03
N ASN A 343 -6.86 9.77 7.32
CA ASN A 343 -5.56 9.89 6.65
C ASN A 343 -4.38 9.87 7.63
N LEU A 344 -4.55 10.40 8.84
CA LEU A 344 -3.55 10.30 9.91
C LEU A 344 -3.59 8.94 10.59
N LEU A 345 -4.77 8.35 10.79
CA LEU A 345 -4.89 7.00 11.34
C LEU A 345 -4.10 5.97 10.52
N LEU A 346 -4.03 6.12 9.19
CA LEU A 346 -3.34 5.17 8.31
C LEU A 346 -1.83 5.37 8.17
N LYS A 347 -1.20 6.41 8.74
CA LYS A 347 0.25 6.70 8.58
C LYS A 347 1.17 5.57 9.02
N ASP A 348 2.45 5.56 8.70
CA ASP A 348 3.24 4.32 8.88
C ASP A 348 3.43 3.92 10.36
N ASN A 349 3.55 4.88 11.29
CA ASN A 349 3.80 4.57 12.70
C ASN A 349 3.37 5.71 13.66
N ALA A 350 3.40 5.44 14.97
CA ALA A 350 3.03 6.38 16.03
C ALA A 350 3.79 7.73 15.99
N ASP A 351 5.07 7.72 15.65
CA ASP A 351 5.87 8.95 15.63
C ASP A 351 5.51 9.81 14.41
N ASP A 352 5.26 9.21 13.24
CA ASP A 352 4.77 9.93 12.06
C ASP A 352 3.36 10.53 12.31
N ILE A 353 2.47 9.81 13.00
CA ILE A 353 1.18 10.36 13.44
C ILE A 353 1.40 11.59 14.33
N ARG A 354 2.20 11.46 15.39
CA ARG A 354 2.47 12.55 16.34
C ARG A 354 3.04 13.78 15.63
N ASP A 355 4.01 13.58 14.74
CA ASP A 355 4.69 14.66 14.05
C ASP A 355 3.76 15.34 13.03
N LYS A 356 2.87 14.58 12.37
CA LYS A 356 1.83 15.13 11.47
C LYS A 356 0.70 15.86 12.23
N ILE A 357 0.37 15.46 13.46
CA ILE A 357 -0.55 16.23 14.32
C ILE A 357 0.07 17.57 14.68
N LYS A 358 1.32 17.57 15.17
CA LYS A 358 2.01 18.80 15.62
C LYS A 358 2.24 19.81 14.51
N ASN A 359 2.47 19.33 13.29
CA ASN A 359 2.74 20.15 12.11
C ASN A 359 1.59 20.07 11.11
N TYR A 360 0.35 19.90 11.57
CA TYR A 360 -0.81 19.79 10.69
C TYR A 360 -0.97 21.08 9.87
N MET A 361 -1.06 20.92 8.55
CA MET A 361 -1.34 22.01 7.61
C MET A 361 -2.30 21.51 6.56
N GLN A 362 -3.32 22.32 6.25
CA GLN A 362 -4.21 22.07 5.14
C GLN A 362 -3.46 22.33 3.82
N HIS A 363 -3.59 21.42 2.87
CA HIS A 363 -2.95 21.54 1.56
C HIS A 363 -3.98 21.99 0.52
N PRO A 364 -3.77 23.09 -0.22
CA PRO A 364 -4.77 23.63 -1.16
C PRO A 364 -5.26 22.60 -2.20
N VAL A 365 -4.34 21.82 -2.78
CA VAL A 365 -4.71 20.74 -3.72
C VAL A 365 -5.55 19.63 -3.07
N ILE A 366 -5.34 19.31 -1.78
CA ILE A 366 -6.20 18.34 -1.09
C ILE A 366 -7.62 18.92 -0.95
N GLU A 367 -7.74 20.19 -0.57
CA GLU A 367 -9.06 20.84 -0.43
C GLU A 367 -9.80 20.92 -1.77
N GLU A 368 -9.09 21.22 -2.87
CA GLU A 368 -9.64 21.14 -4.22
C GLU A 368 -10.15 19.73 -4.55
N ILE A 369 -9.37 18.69 -4.24
CA ILE A 369 -9.77 17.29 -4.47
C ILE A 369 -10.98 16.91 -3.62
N LYS A 370 -11.04 17.33 -2.35
CA LYS A 370 -12.20 17.08 -1.48
C LYS A 370 -13.48 17.67 -2.05
N GLN A 371 -13.41 18.87 -2.63
CA GLN A 371 -14.55 19.51 -3.30
C GLN A 371 -14.98 18.72 -4.54
N ILE A 372 -14.04 18.31 -5.39
CA ILE A 372 -14.32 17.49 -6.57
C ILE A 372 -14.94 16.14 -6.17
N CYS A 373 -14.45 15.53 -5.08
CA CYS A 373 -14.92 14.26 -4.55
C CYS A 373 -16.13 14.36 -3.61
N GLU A 374 -16.72 15.55 -3.42
CA GLU A 374 -17.88 15.75 -2.53
C GLU A 374 -19.05 14.78 -2.84
N PRO A 375 -19.41 14.50 -4.11
CA PRO A 375 -20.47 13.55 -4.40
C PRO A 375 -20.18 12.13 -3.87
N ILE A 376 -18.91 11.71 -3.91
CA ILE A 376 -18.47 10.43 -3.36
C ILE A 376 -18.59 10.48 -1.83
N THR A 377 -17.99 11.48 -1.19
CA THR A 377 -17.93 11.53 0.28
C THR A 377 -19.32 11.68 0.89
N LYS A 378 -20.19 12.49 0.31
CA LYS A 378 -21.60 12.62 0.72
C LYS A 378 -22.36 11.30 0.62
N LYS A 379 -21.99 10.43 -0.33
CA LYS A 379 -22.65 9.15 -0.55
C LYS A 379 -22.07 8.00 0.29
N TYR A 380 -20.78 7.97 0.55
CA TYR A 380 -20.15 6.81 1.21
C TYR A 380 -19.57 7.11 2.58
N ALA A 381 -19.19 8.35 2.84
CA ALA A 381 -18.54 8.70 4.09
C ALA A 381 -19.54 8.86 5.24
N ALA A 382 -19.01 8.86 6.46
CA ALA A 382 -19.79 9.14 7.65
C ALA A 382 -20.22 10.62 7.65
N ARG A 383 -21.38 10.97 8.24
CA ARG A 383 -21.82 12.38 8.31
C ARG A 383 -20.86 13.31 9.05
N ASP A 384 -20.04 12.74 9.92
CA ASP A 384 -19.12 13.40 10.84
C ASP A 384 -17.66 13.05 10.51
N VAL A 385 -17.30 13.01 9.21
CA VAL A 385 -15.90 12.86 8.81
C VAL A 385 -15.06 13.96 9.43
N VAL A 386 -14.00 13.53 10.11
CA VAL A 386 -12.96 14.41 10.63
C VAL A 386 -11.85 14.50 9.60
N PHE A 387 -11.53 15.73 9.18
CA PHE A 387 -10.45 16.03 8.23
C PHE A 387 -9.20 16.62 8.90
N GLU A 388 -9.32 17.03 10.16
CA GLU A 388 -8.29 17.73 10.93
C GLU A 388 -8.15 17.09 12.31
N PRO A 389 -6.93 16.93 12.85
CA PRO A 389 -6.76 16.41 14.19
C PRO A 389 -7.39 17.35 15.22
N ARG A 390 -8.31 16.83 16.03
CA ARG A 390 -9.01 17.59 17.06
C ARG A 390 -8.46 17.21 18.43
N LYS A 391 -7.84 18.15 19.14
CA LYS A 391 -7.41 17.94 20.53
C LYS A 391 -8.63 17.80 21.44
N LEU A 392 -8.63 16.80 22.31
CA LEU A 392 -9.72 16.47 23.21
C LEU A 392 -9.24 16.35 24.65
N THR A 393 -10.14 16.60 25.59
CA THR A 393 -9.97 16.23 27.00
C THR A 393 -10.70 14.91 27.30
N TYR A 394 -10.40 14.30 28.45
CA TYR A 394 -11.11 13.10 28.91
C TYR A 394 -12.60 13.37 29.10
N GLU A 395 -12.98 14.56 29.59
CA GLU A 395 -14.37 14.98 29.77
C GLU A 395 -15.10 15.11 28.43
N GLN A 396 -14.44 15.65 27.41
CA GLN A 396 -15.01 15.71 26.05
C GLN A 396 -15.22 14.32 25.47
N ILE A 397 -14.25 13.41 25.65
CA ILE A 397 -14.43 12.01 25.24
C ILE A 397 -15.62 11.39 25.96
N ALA A 398 -15.74 11.56 27.28
CA ALA A 398 -16.83 11.04 28.08
C ALA A 398 -18.22 11.53 27.63
N GLN A 399 -18.31 12.75 27.11
CA GLN A 399 -19.55 13.33 26.60
C GLN A 399 -19.89 12.88 25.17
N GLU A 400 -18.90 12.45 24.40
CA GLU A 400 -19.07 12.17 22.97
C GLU A 400 -19.17 10.66 22.65
N VAL A 401 -18.81 9.77 23.58
CA VAL A 401 -18.74 8.32 23.34
C VAL A 401 -19.51 7.50 24.37
N ASP A 402 -19.98 6.32 23.96
CA ASP A 402 -20.70 5.37 24.82
C ASP A 402 -19.74 4.44 25.59
N ALA A 403 -18.54 4.19 25.04
CA ALA A 403 -17.49 3.43 25.70
C ALA A 403 -16.11 3.72 25.08
N VAL A 404 -15.06 3.33 25.80
CA VAL A 404 -13.66 3.41 25.35
C VAL A 404 -13.09 2.01 25.13
N PHE A 405 -12.55 1.78 23.94
CA PHE A 405 -11.67 0.65 23.68
C PHE A 405 -10.21 1.09 23.88
N ILE A 406 -9.56 0.64 24.95
CA ILE A 406 -8.14 0.83 25.24
C ILE A 406 -7.35 -0.19 24.40
N ALA A 407 -6.70 0.29 23.34
CA ALA A 407 -5.77 -0.48 22.50
C ALA A 407 -4.32 -0.03 22.73
N LEU A 408 -3.96 0.13 24.01
CA LEU A 408 -2.64 0.57 24.47
C LEU A 408 -1.90 -0.62 25.08
N HIS A 409 -0.64 -0.80 24.67
CA HIS A 409 0.32 -1.74 25.26
C HIS A 409 1.30 -0.97 26.14
N GLY A 410 1.62 -1.52 27.31
CA GLY A 410 2.39 -0.83 28.34
C GLY A 410 1.71 0.43 28.86
N ARG A 411 2.50 1.41 29.32
CA ARG A 411 1.98 2.67 29.88
C ARG A 411 1.42 3.61 28.80
N PRO A 412 0.24 4.25 28.98
CA PRO A 412 -0.64 4.22 30.15
C PRO A 412 -1.79 3.19 30.09
N GLY A 413 -1.73 2.21 29.18
CA GLY A 413 -2.76 1.18 29.04
C GLY A 413 -2.77 0.15 30.16
N GLU A 414 -1.60 -0.14 30.72
CA GLU A 414 -1.36 -1.27 31.62
C GLU A 414 -0.76 -0.84 32.98
N ASP A 415 -0.96 0.43 33.39
CA ASP A 415 -0.54 0.95 34.70
C ASP A 415 -1.72 1.49 35.53
N GLY A 416 -2.94 1.33 35.01
CA GLY A 416 -4.17 1.79 35.64
C GLY A 416 -4.44 3.28 35.50
N GLU A 417 -3.57 4.07 34.85
CA GLU A 417 -3.75 5.52 34.79
C GLU A 417 -4.95 5.92 33.93
N ILE A 418 -5.05 5.41 32.71
CA ILE A 418 -6.17 5.72 31.83
C ILE A 418 -7.48 5.19 32.43
N GLN A 419 -7.47 4.01 33.05
CA GLN A 419 -8.61 3.39 33.71
C GLN A 419 -9.14 4.30 34.83
N ARG A 420 -8.28 4.78 35.73
CA ARG A 420 -8.68 5.70 36.81
C ARG A 420 -9.38 6.95 36.28
N ARG A 421 -8.85 7.54 35.20
CA ARG A 421 -9.44 8.74 34.59
C ARG A 421 -10.82 8.44 34.00
N LEU A 422 -11.01 7.29 33.37
CA LEU A 422 -12.30 6.86 32.82
C LEU A 422 -13.31 6.47 33.91
N ASP A 423 -12.86 5.81 34.98
CA ASP A 423 -13.67 5.45 36.16
C ASP A 423 -14.25 6.71 36.82
N VAL A 424 -13.44 7.75 37.02
CA VAL A 424 -13.89 9.05 37.58
C VAL A 424 -14.99 9.69 36.73
N LEU A 425 -14.94 9.51 35.41
CA LEU A 425 -15.90 10.05 34.47
C LEU A 425 -17.08 9.10 34.18
N ASN A 426 -17.12 7.94 34.83
CA ASN A 426 -18.11 6.88 34.62
C ASN A 426 -18.24 6.43 33.16
N VAL A 427 -17.12 6.38 32.42
CA VAL A 427 -17.10 5.92 31.03
C VAL A 427 -16.70 4.45 30.98
N PRO A 428 -17.55 3.55 30.44
CA PRO A 428 -17.19 2.14 30.31
C PRO A 428 -15.96 1.92 29.42
N TYR A 429 -15.10 0.98 29.79
CA TYR A 429 -13.96 0.56 28.96
C TYR A 429 -13.75 -0.96 28.94
N ASN A 430 -12.96 -1.46 27.99
CA ASN A 430 -12.54 -2.86 27.96
C ASN A 430 -11.28 -3.10 28.80
N GLY A 431 -11.14 -4.31 29.35
CA GLY A 431 -9.97 -4.74 30.10
C GLY A 431 -10.18 -4.75 31.61
N SER A 432 -9.09 -4.87 32.36
CA SER A 432 -9.09 -4.94 33.82
C SER A 432 -9.31 -3.56 34.46
N SER A 433 -9.80 -3.55 35.71
CA SER A 433 -9.92 -2.31 36.49
C SER A 433 -8.57 -1.66 36.75
N ALA A 434 -8.59 -0.36 37.08
CA ALA A 434 -7.40 0.40 37.45
C ALA A 434 -6.47 -0.31 38.45
N ASP A 435 -7.03 -0.88 39.52
CA ASP A 435 -6.24 -1.55 40.56
C ASP A 435 -5.53 -2.78 40.00
N SER A 436 -6.21 -3.60 39.22
CA SER A 436 -5.63 -4.81 38.61
C SER A 436 -4.58 -4.45 37.57
N SER A 437 -4.84 -3.46 36.72
CA SER A 437 -3.86 -2.97 35.74
C SER A 437 -2.61 -2.38 36.40
N SER A 438 -2.73 -1.79 37.59
CA SER A 438 -1.58 -1.21 38.30
C SER A 438 -0.60 -2.24 38.87
N LEU A 439 -0.97 -3.52 38.92
CA LEU A 439 -0.11 -4.60 39.42
C LEU A 439 0.83 -5.18 38.35
N THR A 440 0.59 -4.90 37.07
CA THR A 440 1.30 -5.49 35.93
C THR A 440 2.60 -4.79 35.52
N ASN A 441 2.94 -3.62 36.10
CA ASN A 441 4.05 -2.77 35.62
C ASN A 441 4.87 -2.06 36.69
#